data_AF-A0A2E8L6S4-F1
#
_entry.id   AF-A0A2E8L6S4-F1
#
_cell.length_a   1.000
_cell.length_b   1.000
_cell.length_c   1.000
_cell.angle_alpha   90.00
_cell.angle_beta   90.00
_cell.angle_gamma   90.00
#
_symmetry.space_group_name_H-M   'P 1'
#
loop_
_entity.id
_entity.type
_entity.pdbx_description
1 polymer ?
#
loop_
_entity_poly.entity_id
_entity_poly.type
_entity_poly.pdbx_seq_one_letter_code
_entity_poly.pdbx_strand_id
1 'polypeptide(L)'
;HGSLVVGPDAIPAIYFRDNGFPGFAGLNIDDLPPELLINEPGGAHGRENRIRANSGDPDIYFPDGNATITRLLVRALVPGVIEGQDMDDIVTASADYSRLDVPENNVRIRLNSTAVNVQHQNDNQVITQYVTDGRAYSVRSDAVVMACWHTVIPHICPELPVQQKQALSYGSKSPLVYGGALLRNWRAFVDAGISSVTAPTSFYSRIGLQASVSIGDYKAPRDPGEPIVLRFSAYFDAPGRGLNRREQHLAGRREMLATSFDTFEEKLRDQLMRSLGSAGFDDERDIVGLTVNRWPHGYSYSYNPLDEPAKWAYSSTDERPCIVGSKPVGRITIANSDAAASPHTDAAINEAYRAVSEVLHA
;
A
#
# COMPACT_ATOMS: atom_id res chain seq x y z
N HIS A 1 3.02 -18.84 0.78
CA HIS A 1 2.76 -17.48 0.32
C HIS A 1 4.09 -16.77 0.42
N GLY A 2 4.41 -16.02 -0.62
CA GLY A 2 5.59 -15.18 -0.64
C GLY A 2 5.63 -14.12 0.46
N SER A 3 6.84 -13.75 0.88
CA SER A 3 7.07 -12.42 1.43
C SER A 3 7.28 -11.46 0.25
N LEU A 4 6.92 -10.18 0.41
CA LEU A 4 7.04 -9.16 -0.66
C LEU A 4 6.30 -9.54 -1.97
N VAL A 5 5.24 -10.36 -1.86
CA VAL A 5 4.39 -10.83 -2.96
C VAL A 5 5.15 -11.60 -4.06
N VAL A 6 6.15 -12.38 -3.68
CA VAL A 6 6.89 -13.23 -4.61
C VAL A 6 7.26 -14.57 -3.99
N GLY A 7 7.43 -15.58 -4.83
CA GLY A 7 7.78 -16.93 -4.42
C GLY A 7 9.12 -17.00 -3.68
N PRO A 8 9.37 -18.10 -2.96
CA PRO A 8 10.61 -18.29 -2.20
C PRO A 8 11.88 -18.34 -3.04
N ASP A 9 11.75 -18.52 -4.35
CA ASP A 9 12.83 -18.50 -5.33
C ASP A 9 13.27 -17.10 -5.77
N ALA A 10 12.50 -16.05 -5.44
CA ALA A 10 12.76 -14.68 -5.90
C ALA A 10 13.28 -13.72 -4.83
N ILE A 11 13.49 -14.15 -3.58
CA ILE A 11 14.10 -13.33 -2.52
C ILE A 11 15.04 -14.14 -1.62
N PRO A 12 15.98 -13.49 -0.91
CA PRO A 12 16.90 -14.17 0.00
C PRO A 12 16.20 -15.01 1.08
N ALA A 13 16.77 -16.18 1.38
CA ALA A 13 16.30 -17.09 2.42
C ALA A 13 16.18 -16.42 3.80
N ILE A 14 17.11 -15.52 4.13
CA ILE A 14 17.11 -14.76 5.38
C ILE A 14 15.85 -13.90 5.56
N TYR A 15 15.25 -13.39 4.48
CA TYR A 15 14.01 -12.62 4.57
C TYR A 15 12.84 -13.51 5.01
N PHE A 16 12.75 -14.76 4.55
CA PHE A 16 11.71 -15.69 5.04
C PHE A 16 11.93 -16.09 6.49
N ARG A 17 13.18 -16.41 6.87
CA ARG A 17 13.53 -16.71 8.26
C ARG A 17 13.11 -15.58 9.20
N ASP A 18 13.42 -14.34 8.83
CA ASP A 18 13.13 -13.16 9.63
C ASP A 18 11.65 -12.76 9.57
N ASN A 19 10.89 -13.20 8.55
CA ASN A 19 9.43 -13.15 8.54
C ASN A 19 8.76 -14.29 9.34
N GLY A 20 9.54 -15.13 10.04
CA GLY A 20 9.01 -16.17 10.92
C GLY A 20 8.59 -17.46 10.23
N PHE A 21 8.99 -17.66 8.98
CA PHE A 21 8.74 -18.94 8.31
C PHE A 21 9.54 -20.07 8.98
N PRO A 22 8.98 -21.29 9.09
CA PRO A 22 9.67 -22.43 9.68
C PRO A 22 10.72 -23.01 8.72
N GLY A 23 11.55 -23.93 9.21
CA GLY A 23 12.50 -24.71 8.39
C GLY A 23 13.93 -24.18 8.34
N PHE A 24 14.25 -23.11 9.08
CA PHE A 24 15.58 -22.50 9.09
C PHE A 24 16.46 -22.90 10.29
N ALA A 25 15.93 -23.65 11.26
CA ALA A 25 16.61 -23.96 12.53
C ALA A 25 17.93 -24.75 12.37
N GLY A 26 18.13 -25.45 11.24
CA GLY A 26 19.36 -26.18 10.94
C GLY A 26 20.28 -25.49 9.93
N LEU A 27 19.96 -24.27 9.48
CA LEU A 27 20.74 -23.54 8.49
C LEU A 27 21.69 -22.56 9.17
N ASN A 28 22.94 -22.52 8.73
CA ASN A 28 23.92 -21.52 9.18
C ASN A 28 23.74 -20.23 8.37
N ILE A 29 22.74 -19.42 8.74
CA ILE A 29 22.45 -18.12 8.14
C ILE A 29 22.79 -17.06 9.18
N ASP A 30 23.71 -16.16 8.88
CA ASP A 30 24.06 -15.04 9.76
C ASP A 30 22.87 -14.10 9.95
N ASP A 31 22.79 -13.43 11.09
CA ASP A 31 21.76 -12.43 11.33
C ASP A 31 22.00 -11.15 10.52
N LEU A 32 20.92 -10.51 10.09
CA LEU A 32 20.99 -9.15 9.57
C LEU A 32 21.50 -8.22 10.68
N PRO A 33 22.42 -7.28 10.39
CA PRO A 33 22.88 -6.32 11.38
C PRO A 33 21.69 -5.56 12.01
N PRO A 34 21.66 -5.36 13.34
CA PRO A 34 20.60 -4.60 13.99
C PRO A 34 20.41 -3.19 13.43
N GLU A 35 21.47 -2.55 12.93
CA GLU A 35 21.41 -1.18 12.37
C GLU A 35 21.03 -1.15 10.88
N LEU A 36 20.82 -2.29 10.24
CA LEU A 36 20.50 -2.38 8.82
C LEU A 36 19.20 -1.63 8.50
N LEU A 37 19.25 -0.66 7.58
CA LEU A 37 18.11 0.19 7.21
C LEU A 37 17.51 1.03 8.36
N ILE A 38 18.25 1.30 9.45
CA ILE A 38 17.71 2.03 10.61
C ILE A 38 17.23 3.46 10.29
N ASN A 39 17.80 4.07 9.24
CA ASN A 39 17.45 5.42 8.79
C ASN A 39 16.48 5.42 7.60
N GLU A 40 16.04 4.25 7.13
CA GLU A 40 15.09 4.17 6.03
C GLU A 40 13.66 4.23 6.56
N PRO A 41 12.75 4.94 5.86
CA PRO A 41 11.36 5.01 6.29
C PRO A 41 10.68 3.65 6.11
N GLY A 42 9.88 3.29 7.10
CA GLY A 42 9.16 2.05 7.25
C GLY A 42 9.67 1.20 8.43
N GLY A 43 8.78 0.65 9.23
CA GLY A 43 9.08 -0.44 10.16
C GLY A 43 8.83 -1.80 9.51
N ALA A 44 9.66 -2.79 9.78
CA ALA A 44 9.43 -4.17 9.33
C ALA A 44 9.30 -4.36 7.79
N HIS A 45 10.23 -3.85 6.96
CA HIS A 45 10.27 -4.08 5.50
C HIS A 45 10.51 -5.55 5.11
N GLY A 46 10.71 -6.44 6.09
CA GLY A 46 11.07 -7.85 5.87
C GLY A 46 12.52 -8.01 5.40
N ARG A 47 13.33 -6.95 5.54
CA ARG A 47 14.74 -6.87 5.11
C ARG A 47 15.67 -6.38 6.21
N GLU A 48 15.14 -6.17 7.40
CA GLU A 48 15.82 -5.66 8.59
C GLU A 48 15.84 -6.74 9.67
N ASN A 49 16.70 -6.55 10.66
CA ASN A 49 16.80 -7.47 11.78
C ASN A 49 15.47 -7.56 12.55
N ARG A 50 14.93 -8.79 12.69
CA ARG A 50 13.65 -9.03 13.37
C ARG A 50 13.63 -8.57 14.83
N ILE A 51 14.73 -8.70 15.57
CA ILE A 51 14.79 -8.31 16.98
C ILE A 51 14.57 -6.79 17.09
N ARG A 52 15.23 -6.00 16.24
CA ARG A 52 14.99 -4.55 16.17
C ARG A 52 13.56 -4.26 15.72
N ALA A 53 13.08 -4.90 14.66
CA ALA A 53 11.72 -4.67 14.16
C ALA A 53 10.67 -4.88 15.27
N ASN A 54 10.87 -5.88 16.13
CA ASN A 54 10.01 -6.18 17.27
C ASN A 54 10.26 -5.32 18.51
N SER A 55 11.33 -4.52 18.56
CA SER A 55 11.61 -3.60 19.68
C SER A 55 11.00 -2.21 19.47
N GLY A 56 10.34 -1.97 18.33
CA GLY A 56 9.65 -0.72 18.05
C GLY A 56 8.36 -0.54 18.85
N ASP A 57 7.76 0.64 18.71
CA ASP A 57 6.43 0.91 19.25
C ASP A 57 5.39 -0.07 18.66
N PRO A 58 4.32 -0.38 19.41
CA PRO A 58 3.28 -1.29 18.94
C PRO A 58 2.58 -0.74 17.68
N ASP A 59 2.12 -1.66 16.82
CA ASP A 59 1.26 -1.32 15.70
C ASP A 59 0.01 -0.55 16.17
N ILE A 60 -0.30 0.57 15.50
CA ILE A 60 -1.52 1.33 15.70
C ILE A 60 -2.50 1.02 14.57
N TYR A 61 -3.73 0.70 14.93
CA TYR A 61 -4.81 0.41 13.99
C TYR A 61 -5.96 1.41 14.17
N PHE A 62 -6.42 2.00 13.08
CA PHE A 62 -7.70 2.70 13.05
C PHE A 62 -8.81 1.75 12.57
N PRO A 63 -10.07 1.94 13.03
CA PRO A 63 -11.19 1.12 12.58
C PRO A 63 -11.41 1.09 11.06
N ASP A 64 -11.19 2.23 10.40
CA ASP A 64 -11.30 2.42 8.95
C ASP A 64 -9.93 2.29 8.23
N GLY A 65 -8.91 1.78 8.91
CA GLY A 65 -7.55 1.72 8.43
C GLY A 65 -6.93 3.10 8.22
N ASN A 66 -6.00 3.23 7.28
CA ASN A 66 -5.28 4.50 7.08
C ASN A 66 -6.14 5.62 6.49
N ALA A 67 -7.43 5.39 6.22
CA ALA A 67 -8.37 6.42 5.80
C ALA A 67 -8.46 7.56 6.84
N THR A 68 -8.40 7.25 8.13
CA THR A 68 -8.35 8.26 9.21
C THR A 68 -7.24 9.30 8.97
N ILE A 69 -6.02 8.88 8.59
CA ILE A 69 -4.90 9.80 8.34
C ILE A 69 -5.26 10.78 7.23
N THR A 70 -5.79 10.29 6.10
CA THR A 70 -6.20 11.14 4.97
C THR A 70 -7.36 12.06 5.35
N ARG A 71 -8.36 11.56 6.08
CA ARG A 71 -9.53 12.33 6.50
C ARG A 71 -9.14 13.47 7.43
N LEU A 72 -8.23 13.22 8.39
CA LEU A 72 -7.68 14.26 9.27
C LEU A 72 -6.94 15.34 8.49
N LEU A 73 -6.08 14.95 7.54
CA LEU A 73 -5.36 15.90 6.68
C LEU A 73 -6.31 16.75 5.84
N VAL A 74 -7.29 16.13 5.19
CA VAL A 74 -8.28 16.83 4.36
C VAL A 74 -9.12 17.79 5.21
N ARG A 75 -9.56 17.38 6.40
CA ARG A 75 -10.27 18.25 7.34
C ARG A 75 -9.44 19.48 7.73
N ALA A 76 -8.16 19.28 8.04
CA ALA A 76 -7.27 20.36 8.44
C ALA A 76 -6.99 21.35 7.30
N LEU A 77 -6.92 20.86 6.06
CA LEU A 77 -6.54 21.67 4.89
C LEU A 77 -7.73 22.36 4.20
N VAL A 78 -8.92 21.76 4.22
CA VAL A 78 -10.08 22.20 3.46
C VAL A 78 -11.24 22.56 4.40
N PRO A 79 -11.52 23.85 4.63
CA PRO A 79 -12.57 24.28 5.56
C PRO A 79 -13.96 23.74 5.24
N GLY A 80 -14.61 23.17 6.27
CA GLY A 80 -15.99 22.69 6.22
C GLY A 80 -16.20 21.37 5.48
N VAL A 81 -15.14 20.65 5.11
CA VAL A 81 -15.26 19.35 4.42
C VAL A 81 -15.72 18.22 5.33
N ILE A 82 -15.23 18.16 6.57
CA ILE A 82 -15.56 17.14 7.56
C ILE A 82 -15.71 17.85 8.89
N GLU A 83 -16.81 17.61 9.60
CA GLU A 83 -17.05 18.20 10.92
C GLU A 83 -16.20 17.52 12.01
N GLY A 84 -16.24 18.07 13.23
CA GLY A 84 -15.45 17.57 14.36
C GLY A 84 -14.12 18.31 14.57
N GLN A 85 -13.28 17.78 15.45
CA GLN A 85 -12.09 18.44 15.98
C GLN A 85 -10.85 17.54 15.92
N ASP A 86 -10.96 16.28 16.32
CA ASP A 86 -9.80 15.40 16.51
C ASP A 86 -10.03 13.99 15.94
N MET A 87 -9.21 13.02 16.37
CA MET A 87 -9.27 11.66 15.88
C MET A 87 -10.45 10.85 16.46
N ASP A 88 -11.07 11.30 17.55
CA ASP A 88 -12.15 10.56 18.19
C ASP A 88 -13.45 10.64 17.37
N ASP A 89 -13.68 11.76 16.69
CA ASP A 89 -14.86 11.97 15.85
C ASP A 89 -14.68 11.61 14.37
N ILE A 90 -13.43 11.49 13.89
CA ILE A 90 -13.16 11.46 12.44
C ILE A 90 -13.68 10.20 11.75
N VAL A 91 -13.77 9.06 12.45
CA VAL A 91 -14.14 7.78 11.84
C VAL A 91 -15.61 7.76 11.42
N THR A 92 -16.49 8.36 12.20
CA THR A 92 -17.94 8.37 11.95
C THR A 92 -18.43 9.66 11.27
N ALA A 93 -17.63 10.72 11.25
CA ALA A 93 -17.97 11.98 10.61
C ALA A 93 -18.29 11.81 9.10
N SER A 94 -19.25 12.56 8.59
CA SER A 94 -19.52 12.60 7.15
C SER A 94 -18.59 13.60 6.45
N ALA A 95 -18.20 13.29 5.21
CA ALA A 95 -17.43 14.20 4.37
C ALA A 95 -18.35 14.85 3.32
N ASP A 96 -18.38 16.18 3.29
CA ASP A 96 -19.05 16.95 2.24
C ASP A 96 -18.08 17.20 1.08
N TYR A 97 -18.17 16.34 0.07
CA TYR A 97 -17.33 16.41 -1.12
C TYR A 97 -17.55 17.68 -1.95
N SER A 98 -18.68 18.38 -1.78
CA SER A 98 -18.95 19.64 -2.49
C SER A 98 -18.01 20.78 -2.04
N ARG A 99 -17.39 20.63 -0.86
CA ARG A 99 -16.46 21.60 -0.27
C ARG A 99 -15.01 21.45 -0.75
N LEU A 100 -14.69 20.33 -1.40
CA LEU A 100 -13.31 19.99 -1.76
C LEU A 100 -12.68 20.98 -2.74
N ASP A 101 -13.43 21.49 -3.71
CA ASP A 101 -12.92 22.34 -4.79
C ASP A 101 -13.72 23.64 -4.93
N VAL A 102 -13.81 24.41 -3.85
CA VAL A 102 -14.46 25.73 -3.85
C VAL A 102 -13.43 26.86 -3.99
N PRO A 103 -13.67 27.90 -4.83
CA PRO A 103 -12.71 28.97 -5.10
C PRO A 103 -12.25 29.76 -3.86
N GLU A 104 -13.05 29.79 -2.81
CA GLU A 104 -12.80 30.53 -1.58
C GLU A 104 -11.75 29.85 -0.68
N ASN A 105 -11.44 28.57 -0.92
CA ASN A 105 -10.48 27.82 -0.12
C ASN A 105 -9.04 28.00 -0.64
N ASN A 106 -8.09 28.16 0.29
CA ASN A 106 -6.65 28.18 -0.02
C ASN A 106 -6.16 26.84 -0.60
N VAL A 107 -6.69 25.73 -0.09
CA VAL A 107 -6.42 24.38 -0.60
C VAL A 107 -7.68 23.86 -1.28
N ARG A 108 -7.51 23.38 -2.51
CA ARG A 108 -8.57 22.81 -3.33
C ARG A 108 -8.17 21.43 -3.81
N ILE A 109 -9.07 20.48 -3.64
CA ILE A 109 -8.91 19.09 -4.05
C ILE A 109 -9.94 18.81 -5.15
N ARG A 110 -9.48 18.79 -6.40
CA ARG A 110 -10.33 18.45 -7.53
C ARG A 110 -10.25 16.95 -7.80
N LEU A 111 -11.38 16.27 -7.65
CA LEU A 111 -11.51 14.84 -7.98
C LEU A 111 -11.77 14.63 -9.48
N ASN A 112 -11.65 13.38 -9.94
CA ASN A 112 -11.94 12.98 -11.33
C ASN A 112 -11.22 13.84 -12.38
N SER A 113 -10.00 14.28 -12.06
CA SER A 113 -9.18 15.17 -12.88
C SER A 113 -7.80 14.56 -13.10
N THR A 114 -7.66 13.82 -14.19
CA THR A 114 -6.42 13.09 -14.51
C THR A 114 -5.44 14.02 -15.20
N ALA A 115 -4.30 14.32 -14.58
CA ALA A 115 -3.20 15.02 -15.22
C ALA A 115 -2.62 14.17 -16.36
N VAL A 116 -2.45 14.77 -17.53
CA VAL A 116 -1.96 14.11 -18.75
C VAL A 116 -0.69 14.74 -19.32
N ASN A 117 -0.36 15.96 -18.88
CA ASN A 117 0.90 16.62 -19.24
C ASN A 117 1.32 17.61 -18.14
N VAL A 118 2.60 17.66 -17.83
CA VAL A 118 3.26 18.59 -16.92
C VAL A 118 4.56 19.02 -17.58
N GLN A 119 4.74 20.32 -17.78
CA GLN A 119 5.94 20.85 -18.42
C GLN A 119 6.18 22.31 -18.03
N HIS A 120 7.42 22.77 -18.10
CA HIS A 120 7.71 24.19 -17.96
C HIS A 120 7.13 24.98 -19.13
N GLN A 121 6.49 26.10 -18.82
CA GLN A 121 6.18 27.14 -19.80
C GLN A 121 7.38 28.07 -19.99
N ASN A 122 8.10 28.33 -18.91
CA ASN A 122 9.33 29.11 -18.79
C ASN A 122 10.01 28.74 -17.46
N ASP A 123 11.15 29.36 -17.16
CA ASP A 123 11.96 29.06 -15.98
C ASP A 123 11.23 29.22 -14.63
N ASN A 124 10.13 29.98 -14.59
CA ASN A 124 9.39 30.29 -13.36
C ASN A 124 7.96 29.74 -13.33
N GLN A 125 7.51 29.03 -14.37
CA GLN A 125 6.12 28.60 -14.47
C GLN A 125 6.01 27.22 -15.09
N VAL A 126 5.12 26.42 -14.52
CA VAL A 126 4.76 25.09 -14.99
C VAL A 126 3.32 25.12 -15.48
N ILE A 127 3.06 24.47 -16.61
CA ILE A 127 1.70 24.18 -17.09
C ILE A 127 1.40 22.72 -16.78
N THR A 128 0.28 22.50 -16.08
CA THR A 128 -0.34 21.18 -15.94
C THR A 128 -1.60 21.12 -16.79
N GLN A 129 -1.68 20.12 -17.67
CA GLN A 129 -2.88 19.80 -18.43
C GLN A 129 -3.54 18.57 -17.83
N TYR A 130 -4.86 18.63 -17.66
CA TYR A 130 -5.65 17.52 -17.12
C TYR A 130 -6.96 17.36 -17.88
N VAL A 131 -7.51 16.15 -17.79
CA VAL A 131 -8.81 15.79 -18.39
C VAL A 131 -9.81 15.51 -17.29
N THR A 132 -10.99 16.10 -17.41
CA THR A 132 -12.16 15.83 -16.57
C THR A 132 -13.43 15.99 -17.41
N ASP A 133 -14.44 15.15 -17.19
CA ASP A 133 -15.71 15.15 -17.94
C ASP A 133 -15.55 15.22 -19.47
N GLY A 134 -14.54 14.50 -20.00
CA GLY A 134 -14.25 14.43 -21.43
C GLY A 134 -13.67 15.72 -22.04
N ARG A 135 -13.29 16.70 -21.21
CA ARG A 135 -12.69 17.98 -21.64
C ARG A 135 -11.29 18.15 -21.08
N ALA A 136 -10.43 18.77 -21.87
CA ALA A 136 -9.06 19.11 -21.47
C ALA A 136 -8.99 20.54 -20.92
N TYR A 137 -8.22 20.71 -19.85
CA TYR A 137 -8.00 21.97 -19.16
C TYR A 137 -6.51 22.19 -18.95
N SER A 138 -6.10 23.45 -18.78
CA SER A 138 -4.73 23.83 -18.43
C SER A 138 -4.73 24.72 -17.19
N VAL A 139 -3.80 24.47 -16.28
CA VAL A 139 -3.53 25.30 -15.10
C VAL A 139 -2.07 25.73 -15.16
N ARG A 140 -1.83 27.02 -14.89
CA ARG A 140 -0.50 27.58 -14.70
C ARG A 140 -0.22 27.67 -13.21
N SER A 141 0.96 27.22 -12.79
CA SER A 141 1.42 27.33 -11.41
C SER A 141 2.90 27.71 -11.40
N ASP A 142 3.36 28.26 -10.28
CA ASP A 142 4.78 28.62 -10.11
C ASP A 142 5.64 27.36 -9.89
N ALA A 143 5.05 26.30 -9.34
CA ALA A 143 5.68 24.99 -9.14
C ALA A 143 4.66 23.85 -9.18
N VAL A 144 5.16 22.62 -9.33
CA VAL A 144 4.37 21.38 -9.29
C VAL A 144 5.10 20.31 -8.48
N VAL A 145 4.36 19.63 -7.60
CA VAL A 145 4.79 18.37 -6.98
C VAL A 145 4.07 17.22 -7.66
N MET A 146 4.80 16.34 -8.34
CA MET A 146 4.26 15.13 -8.95
C MET A 146 4.20 14.00 -7.91
N ALA A 147 3.04 13.84 -7.27
CA ALA A 147 2.80 12.82 -6.24
C ALA A 147 2.11 11.52 -6.76
N CYS A 148 2.07 11.32 -8.07
CA CYS A 148 1.56 10.09 -8.70
C CYS A 148 2.61 8.96 -8.66
N TRP A 149 2.26 7.78 -9.19
CA TRP A 149 3.24 6.69 -9.31
C TRP A 149 4.39 7.10 -10.21
N HIS A 150 5.62 6.72 -9.83
CA HIS A 150 6.83 7.02 -10.61
C HIS A 150 6.71 6.54 -12.06
N THR A 151 6.13 5.36 -12.28
CA THR A 151 5.96 4.77 -13.62
C THR A 151 5.04 5.57 -14.55
N VAL A 152 4.19 6.45 -14.02
CA VAL A 152 3.33 7.34 -14.84
C VAL A 152 4.11 8.57 -15.32
N ILE A 153 5.03 9.07 -14.51
CA ILE A 153 5.71 10.36 -14.71
C ILE A 153 6.41 10.45 -16.08
N PRO A 154 7.16 9.45 -16.58
CA PRO A 154 7.80 9.50 -17.90
C PRO A 154 6.85 9.73 -19.07
N HIS A 155 5.57 9.40 -18.91
CA HIS A 155 4.54 9.53 -19.95
C HIS A 155 3.85 10.89 -19.93
N ILE A 156 3.87 11.60 -18.80
CA ILE A 156 3.17 12.88 -18.62
C ILE A 156 4.13 14.06 -18.38
N CYS A 157 5.43 13.82 -18.21
CA CYS A 157 6.46 14.86 -18.09
C CYS A 157 7.55 14.65 -19.15
N PRO A 158 7.37 15.20 -20.36
CA PRO A 158 8.21 14.89 -21.52
C PRO A 158 9.62 15.48 -21.43
N GLU A 159 9.83 16.53 -20.63
CA GLU A 159 11.11 17.24 -20.51
C GLU A 159 12.13 16.56 -19.59
N LEU A 160 11.73 15.50 -18.88
CA LEU A 160 12.65 14.77 -17.99
C LEU A 160 13.81 14.15 -18.80
N PRO A 161 15.06 14.22 -18.28
CA PRO A 161 16.19 13.51 -18.86
C PRO A 161 15.95 12.01 -19.02
N VAL A 162 16.52 11.41 -20.06
CA VAL A 162 16.36 9.99 -20.38
C VAL A 162 16.72 9.09 -19.19
N GLN A 163 17.82 9.39 -18.50
CA GLN A 163 18.27 8.62 -17.33
C GLN A 163 17.25 8.68 -16.18
N GLN A 164 16.64 9.84 -15.94
CA GLN A 164 15.61 10.00 -14.92
C GLN A 164 14.34 9.22 -15.28
N LYS A 165 13.91 9.26 -16.55
CA LYS A 165 12.77 8.47 -17.03
C LYS A 165 12.97 6.96 -16.86
N GLN A 166 14.18 6.48 -17.13
CA GLN A 166 14.55 5.08 -16.92
C GLN A 166 14.50 4.70 -15.44
N ALA A 167 15.02 5.56 -14.56
CA ALA A 167 15.00 5.35 -13.11
C ALA A 167 13.56 5.34 -12.54
N LEU A 168 12.71 6.27 -12.99
CA LEU A 168 11.28 6.32 -12.64
C LEU A 168 10.50 5.08 -13.10
N SER A 169 10.93 4.45 -14.20
CA SER A 169 10.32 3.24 -14.74
C SER A 169 10.83 1.94 -14.11
N TYR A 170 11.84 2.00 -13.24
CA TYR A 170 12.57 0.83 -12.77
C TYR A 170 11.72 -0.10 -11.89
N GLY A 171 11.01 0.48 -10.91
CA GLY A 171 10.26 -0.28 -9.91
C GLY A 171 8.96 -0.85 -10.46
N SER A 172 8.76 -2.16 -10.31
CA SER A 172 7.46 -2.80 -10.57
C SER A 172 6.69 -2.92 -9.27
N LYS A 173 5.52 -2.25 -9.17
CA LYS A 173 4.67 -2.35 -7.98
C LYS A 173 4.12 -3.76 -7.79
N SER A 174 4.10 -4.21 -6.54
CA SER A 174 3.61 -5.55 -6.17
C SER A 174 2.09 -5.63 -6.25
N PRO A 175 1.52 -6.68 -6.89
CA PRO A 175 0.07 -6.88 -6.96
C PRO A 175 -0.46 -7.47 -5.64
N LEU A 176 -1.56 -6.95 -5.12
CA LEU A 176 -2.13 -7.41 -3.85
C LEU A 176 -3.64 -7.56 -3.95
N VAL A 177 -4.19 -8.54 -3.22
CA VAL A 177 -5.62 -8.61 -2.96
C VAL A 177 -5.88 -8.55 -1.47
N TYR A 178 -6.75 -7.62 -1.09
CA TYR A 178 -7.38 -7.59 0.21
C TYR A 178 -8.88 -7.65 0.02
N GLY A 179 -9.59 -8.34 0.90
CA GLY A 179 -11.03 -8.31 0.87
C GLY A 179 -11.67 -8.37 2.25
N GLY A 180 -12.96 -8.10 2.23
CA GLY A 180 -13.83 -8.07 3.40
C GLY A 180 -15.03 -8.99 3.16
N ALA A 181 -15.31 -9.89 4.10
CA ALA A 181 -16.56 -10.65 4.11
C ALA A 181 -17.36 -10.23 5.34
N LEU A 182 -18.54 -9.67 5.12
CA LEU A 182 -19.47 -9.39 6.21
C LEU A 182 -20.10 -10.72 6.62
N LEU A 183 -19.84 -11.10 7.87
CA LEU A 183 -20.49 -12.22 8.51
C LEU A 183 -21.68 -11.76 9.33
N ARG A 184 -22.73 -12.58 9.34
CA ARG A 184 -23.90 -12.38 10.21
C ARG A 184 -23.53 -12.43 11.69
N ASN A 185 -22.59 -13.30 12.04
CA ASN A 185 -22.04 -13.49 13.39
C ASN A 185 -20.67 -14.21 13.29
N TRP A 186 -19.93 -14.32 14.38
CA TRP A 186 -18.60 -14.95 14.42
C TRP A 186 -18.45 -16.05 15.47
N ARG A 187 -19.56 -16.69 15.85
CA ARG A 187 -19.57 -17.79 16.84
C ARG A 187 -18.69 -18.96 16.43
N ALA A 188 -18.67 -19.33 15.15
CA ALA A 188 -17.83 -20.43 14.67
C ALA A 188 -16.33 -20.23 14.93
N PHE A 189 -15.85 -18.98 14.95
CA PHE A 189 -14.46 -18.67 15.33
C PHE A 189 -14.22 -18.94 16.81
N VAL A 190 -15.17 -18.54 17.67
CA VAL A 190 -15.12 -18.79 19.12
C VAL A 190 -15.18 -20.28 19.42
N ASP A 191 -16.11 -21.01 18.79
CA ASP A 191 -16.30 -22.45 18.98
C ASP A 191 -15.07 -23.25 18.50
N ALA A 192 -14.40 -22.78 17.44
CA ALA A 192 -13.13 -23.32 16.97
C ALA A 192 -11.91 -22.89 17.83
N GLY A 193 -12.07 -21.92 18.74
CA GLY A 193 -10.99 -21.40 19.59
C GLY A 193 -9.93 -20.58 18.83
N ILE A 194 -10.27 -19.99 17.69
CA ILE A 194 -9.33 -19.26 16.83
C ILE A 194 -9.84 -17.86 16.48
N SER A 195 -8.94 -16.92 16.21
CA SER A 195 -9.27 -15.59 15.67
C SER A 195 -8.87 -15.40 14.21
N SER A 196 -8.05 -16.32 13.68
CA SER A 196 -7.57 -16.28 12.30
C SER A 196 -7.06 -17.65 11.84
N VAL A 197 -6.95 -17.80 10.53
CA VAL A 197 -6.39 -18.95 9.83
C VAL A 197 -5.25 -18.44 8.96
N THR A 198 -4.09 -19.10 9.05
CA THR A 198 -2.95 -18.90 8.16
C THR A 198 -2.75 -20.16 7.33
N ALA A 199 -2.91 -20.04 6.01
CA ALA A 199 -2.85 -21.16 5.08
C ALA A 199 -1.92 -20.82 3.91
N PRO A 200 -0.58 -20.91 4.09
CA PRO A 200 0.37 -20.32 3.15
C PRO A 200 0.27 -20.82 1.71
N THR A 201 -0.17 -22.06 1.47
CA THR A 201 -0.28 -22.65 0.13
C THR A 201 -1.69 -22.62 -0.43
N SER A 202 -2.64 -22.03 0.30
CA SER A 202 -4.02 -21.85 -0.16
C SER A 202 -4.21 -20.51 -0.85
N PHE A 203 -5.33 -20.36 -1.56
CA PHE A 203 -5.63 -19.18 -2.35
C PHE A 203 -5.64 -17.90 -1.51
N TYR A 204 -6.35 -17.90 -0.38
CA TYR A 204 -6.17 -16.91 0.67
C TYR A 204 -5.14 -17.40 1.69
N SER A 205 -4.03 -16.69 1.79
CA SER A 205 -2.95 -17.05 2.71
C SER A 205 -3.29 -16.73 4.16
N ARG A 206 -4.18 -15.76 4.38
CA ARG A 206 -4.65 -15.35 5.69
C ARG A 206 -6.11 -14.96 5.63
N ILE A 207 -6.89 -15.44 6.59
CA ILE A 207 -8.27 -15.05 6.85
C ILE A 207 -8.38 -14.81 8.35
N GLY A 208 -9.04 -13.74 8.80
CA GLY A 208 -9.21 -13.53 10.23
C GLY A 208 -10.17 -12.42 10.60
N LEU A 209 -10.55 -12.42 11.87
CA LEU A 209 -11.34 -11.36 12.47
C LEU A 209 -10.55 -10.05 12.43
N GLN A 210 -11.25 -8.95 12.18
CA GLN A 210 -10.65 -7.62 12.25
C GLN A 210 -10.24 -7.27 13.68
N ALA A 211 -9.25 -6.39 13.82
CA ALA A 211 -8.86 -5.89 15.13
C ALA A 211 -10.07 -5.18 15.78
N SER A 212 -10.35 -5.51 17.04
CA SER A 212 -11.44 -4.92 17.81
C SER A 212 -11.05 -3.55 18.37
N VAL A 213 -10.92 -2.56 17.48
CA VAL A 213 -10.58 -1.18 17.85
C VAL A 213 -11.85 -0.35 17.99
N SER A 214 -11.97 0.43 19.05
CA SER A 214 -13.06 1.41 19.25
C SER A 214 -12.46 2.78 19.50
N ILE A 215 -12.99 3.80 18.84
CA ILE A 215 -12.50 5.18 18.91
C ILE A 215 -13.70 6.12 18.82
N GLY A 216 -13.75 7.12 19.71
CA GLY A 216 -14.93 7.96 19.95
C GLY A 216 -16.26 7.19 19.85
N ASP A 217 -17.09 7.56 18.89
CA ASP A 217 -18.42 6.98 18.68
C ASP A 217 -18.41 5.63 17.96
N TYR A 218 -17.32 5.28 17.26
CA TYR A 218 -17.19 3.97 16.64
C TYR A 218 -16.92 2.89 17.71
N LYS A 219 -17.81 1.90 17.78
CA LYS A 219 -17.67 0.72 18.66
C LYS A 219 -17.49 -0.54 17.82
N ALA A 220 -16.42 -1.28 18.09
CA ALA A 220 -16.22 -2.60 17.48
C ALA A 220 -17.18 -3.62 18.10
N PRO A 221 -17.69 -4.59 17.31
CA PRO A 221 -18.47 -5.71 17.82
C PRO A 221 -17.71 -6.48 18.92
N ARG A 222 -18.42 -6.89 19.98
CA ARG A 222 -17.84 -7.61 21.14
C ARG A 222 -18.56 -8.91 21.44
N ASP A 223 -19.84 -9.03 21.06
CA ASP A 223 -20.59 -10.27 21.18
C ASP A 223 -20.37 -11.14 19.94
N PRO A 224 -20.00 -12.43 20.07
CA PRO A 224 -19.94 -13.39 18.97
C PRO A 224 -21.21 -13.48 18.11
N GLY A 225 -22.36 -13.10 18.66
CA GLY A 225 -23.65 -13.00 17.95
C GLY A 225 -23.82 -11.77 17.06
N GLU A 226 -22.94 -10.76 17.16
CA GLU A 226 -23.00 -9.54 16.35
C GLU A 226 -22.34 -9.72 14.97
N PRO A 227 -22.79 -9.00 13.94
CA PRO A 227 -22.14 -8.99 12.64
C PRO A 227 -20.70 -8.46 12.71
N ILE A 228 -19.80 -9.03 11.91
CA ILE A 228 -18.41 -8.58 11.83
C ILE A 228 -17.87 -8.72 10.41
N VAL A 229 -16.94 -7.84 10.03
CA VAL A 229 -16.19 -7.98 8.78
C VAL A 229 -14.94 -8.82 9.04
N LEU A 230 -14.84 -9.95 8.34
CA LEU A 230 -13.61 -10.71 8.20
C LEU A 230 -12.68 -10.04 7.20
N ARG A 231 -11.38 -10.05 7.49
CA ARG A 231 -10.34 -9.65 6.56
C ARG A 231 -9.67 -10.89 5.98
N PHE A 232 -9.43 -10.87 4.68
CA PHE A 232 -8.65 -11.90 4.01
C PHE A 232 -7.71 -11.31 2.97
N SER A 233 -6.60 -11.99 2.70
CA SER A 233 -5.62 -11.57 1.70
C SER A 233 -5.18 -12.72 0.80
N ALA A 234 -4.97 -12.38 -0.46
CA ALA A 234 -4.40 -13.25 -1.47
C ALA A 234 -3.18 -12.56 -2.10
N TYR A 235 -2.13 -13.33 -2.31
CA TYR A 235 -0.88 -12.87 -2.90
C TYR A 235 -0.62 -13.70 -4.15
N PHE A 236 -0.55 -13.03 -5.30
CA PHE A 236 -0.31 -13.68 -6.58
C PHE A 236 1.21 -13.69 -6.83
N ASP A 237 1.85 -14.77 -6.41
CA ASP A 237 3.25 -15.06 -6.70
C ASP A 237 3.39 -16.03 -7.89
N ALA A 238 4.60 -16.19 -8.43
CA ALA A 238 4.85 -17.07 -9.57
C ALA A 238 6.09 -17.96 -9.36
N PRO A 239 6.12 -18.75 -8.27
CA PRO A 239 7.29 -19.52 -7.88
C PRO A 239 7.65 -20.61 -8.90
N GLY A 240 8.94 -20.97 -8.92
CA GLY A 240 9.45 -22.11 -9.69
C GLY A 240 9.56 -21.86 -11.19
N ARG A 241 9.44 -20.60 -11.63
CA ARG A 241 9.49 -20.20 -13.04
C ARG A 241 10.83 -19.57 -13.44
N GLY A 242 11.79 -19.47 -12.52
CA GLY A 242 13.09 -18.82 -12.77
C GLY A 242 12.99 -17.32 -13.00
N LEU A 243 11.86 -16.71 -12.58
CA LEU A 243 11.57 -15.28 -12.74
C LEU A 243 12.15 -14.49 -11.57
N ASN A 244 12.75 -13.35 -11.85
CA ASN A 244 13.14 -12.40 -10.81
C ASN A 244 11.92 -11.73 -10.15
N ARG A 245 12.15 -10.95 -9.09
CA ARG A 245 11.08 -10.30 -8.32
C ARG A 245 10.13 -9.47 -9.20
N ARG A 246 10.67 -8.60 -10.06
CA ARG A 246 9.85 -7.72 -10.93
C ARG A 246 9.03 -8.54 -11.92
N GLU A 247 9.60 -9.60 -12.48
CA GLU A 247 8.93 -10.51 -13.40
C GLU A 247 7.81 -11.30 -12.72
N GLN A 248 8.04 -11.78 -11.49
CA GLN A 248 6.98 -12.41 -10.69
C GLN A 248 5.84 -11.43 -10.37
N HIS A 249 6.14 -10.18 -10.01
CA HIS A 249 5.09 -9.16 -9.84
C HIS A 249 4.26 -8.93 -11.11
N LEU A 250 4.89 -8.93 -12.29
CA LEU A 250 4.18 -8.81 -13.56
C LEU A 250 3.31 -10.04 -13.86
N ALA A 251 3.82 -11.24 -13.61
CA ALA A 251 3.08 -12.48 -13.79
C ALA A 251 1.87 -12.54 -12.84
N GLY A 252 2.09 -12.27 -11.56
CA GLY A 252 1.03 -12.24 -10.54
C GLY A 252 -0.03 -11.16 -10.82
N ARG A 253 0.38 -9.98 -11.30
CA ARG A 253 -0.56 -8.92 -11.70
C ARG A 253 -1.50 -9.40 -12.81
N ARG A 254 -0.96 -10.07 -13.84
CA ARG A 254 -1.75 -10.60 -14.95
C ARG A 254 -2.73 -11.66 -14.47
N GLU A 255 -2.28 -12.58 -13.62
CA GLU A 255 -3.13 -13.63 -13.05
C GLU A 255 -4.26 -13.05 -12.20
N MET A 256 -3.94 -12.11 -11.30
CA MET A 256 -4.93 -11.43 -10.47
C MET A 256 -6.00 -10.69 -11.28
N LEU A 257 -5.60 -9.99 -12.36
CA LEU A 257 -6.53 -9.28 -13.22
C LEU A 257 -7.40 -10.24 -14.05
N ALA A 258 -6.86 -11.40 -14.43
CA ALA A 258 -7.60 -12.44 -15.14
C ALA A 258 -8.55 -13.26 -14.25
N THR A 259 -8.36 -13.23 -12.93
CA THR A 259 -9.19 -13.99 -11.98
C THR A 259 -10.57 -13.36 -11.86
N SER A 260 -11.64 -14.15 -12.01
CA SER A 260 -13.03 -13.65 -11.89
C SER A 260 -13.40 -13.40 -10.43
N PHE A 261 -14.44 -12.59 -10.19
CA PHE A 261 -14.97 -12.43 -8.83
C PHE A 261 -15.48 -13.77 -8.27
N ASP A 262 -16.18 -14.57 -9.08
CA ASP A 262 -16.70 -15.88 -8.69
C ASP A 262 -15.61 -16.81 -8.16
N THR A 263 -14.41 -16.79 -8.76
CA THR A 263 -13.28 -17.57 -8.25
C THR A 263 -12.82 -17.08 -6.86
N PHE A 264 -12.75 -15.76 -6.63
CA PHE A 264 -12.44 -15.23 -5.30
C PHE A 264 -13.49 -15.68 -4.28
N GLU A 265 -14.79 -15.54 -4.62
CA GLU A 265 -15.89 -15.94 -3.74
C GLU A 265 -15.87 -17.44 -3.42
N GLU A 266 -15.80 -18.29 -4.44
CA GLU A 266 -15.75 -19.75 -4.29
C GLU A 266 -14.60 -20.18 -3.38
N LYS A 267 -13.40 -19.62 -3.59
CA LYS A 267 -12.22 -19.99 -2.80
C LYS A 267 -12.34 -19.55 -1.34
N LEU A 268 -13.01 -18.42 -1.07
CA LEU A 268 -13.21 -17.95 0.30
C LEU A 268 -14.19 -18.86 1.03
N ARG A 269 -15.32 -19.16 0.37
CA ARG A 269 -16.35 -20.07 0.88
C ARG A 269 -15.78 -21.45 1.19
N ASP A 270 -15.09 -22.07 0.23
CA ASP A 270 -14.43 -23.37 0.42
C ASP A 270 -13.43 -23.36 1.58
N GLN A 271 -12.55 -22.36 1.66
CA GLN A 271 -11.57 -22.29 2.74
C GLN A 271 -12.20 -22.08 4.13
N LEU A 272 -13.24 -21.24 4.24
CA LEU A 272 -13.96 -21.04 5.50
C LEU A 272 -14.71 -22.31 5.91
N MET A 273 -15.38 -22.99 4.98
CA MET A 273 -16.05 -24.26 5.24
C MET A 273 -15.09 -25.34 5.72
N ARG A 274 -13.91 -25.46 5.10
CA ARG A 274 -12.87 -26.40 5.55
C ARG A 274 -12.31 -26.06 6.94
N SER A 275 -12.23 -24.77 7.27
CA SER A 275 -11.61 -24.31 8.52
C SER A 275 -12.57 -24.29 9.70
N LEU A 276 -13.85 -23.97 9.46
CA LEU A 276 -14.83 -23.64 10.49
C LEU A 276 -16.13 -24.44 10.38
N GLY A 277 -16.32 -25.25 9.33
CA GLY A 277 -17.56 -26.01 9.14
C GLY A 277 -17.85 -26.99 10.26
N SER A 278 -16.82 -27.64 10.82
CA SER A 278 -16.95 -28.50 12.01
C SER A 278 -17.33 -27.73 13.28
N ALA A 279 -17.08 -26.42 13.32
CA ALA A 279 -17.50 -25.49 14.36
C ALA A 279 -18.86 -24.82 14.03
N GLY A 280 -19.62 -25.35 13.07
CA GLY A 280 -20.97 -24.90 12.75
C GLY A 280 -21.08 -23.75 11.75
N PHE A 281 -19.97 -23.32 11.14
CA PHE A 281 -20.01 -22.33 10.05
C PHE A 281 -20.74 -22.90 8.82
N ASP A 282 -21.57 -22.06 8.21
CA ASP A 282 -22.31 -22.35 6.99
C ASP A 282 -22.19 -21.14 6.07
N ASP A 283 -21.55 -21.28 4.92
CA ASP A 283 -21.19 -20.15 4.09
C ASP A 283 -22.39 -19.47 3.42
N GLU A 284 -23.45 -20.23 3.08
CA GLU A 284 -24.70 -19.68 2.52
C GLU A 284 -25.46 -18.85 3.55
N ARG A 285 -25.48 -19.29 4.81
CA ARG A 285 -26.17 -18.62 5.92
C ARG A 285 -25.38 -17.45 6.50
N ASP A 286 -24.08 -17.65 6.68
CA ASP A 286 -23.25 -16.79 7.53
C ASP A 286 -22.57 -15.66 6.74
N ILE A 287 -22.21 -15.85 5.46
CA ILE A 287 -21.67 -14.79 4.61
C ILE A 287 -22.81 -13.99 4.01
N VAL A 288 -22.94 -12.73 4.40
CA VAL A 288 -24.01 -11.84 3.91
C VAL A 288 -23.55 -10.83 2.86
N GLY A 289 -22.23 -10.66 2.71
CA GLY A 289 -21.67 -9.77 1.70
C GLY A 289 -20.16 -9.95 1.56
N LEU A 290 -19.65 -9.70 0.37
CA LEU A 290 -18.25 -9.89 0.02
C LEU A 290 -17.74 -8.73 -0.84
N THR A 291 -16.58 -8.21 -0.49
CA THR A 291 -15.85 -7.21 -1.27
C THR A 291 -14.43 -7.69 -1.51
N VAL A 292 -13.97 -7.60 -2.76
CA VAL A 292 -12.59 -7.93 -3.18
C VAL A 292 -11.93 -6.70 -3.78
N ASN A 293 -10.88 -6.21 -3.11
CA ASN A 293 -10.07 -5.07 -3.57
C ASN A 293 -8.81 -5.59 -4.25
N ARG A 294 -8.71 -5.35 -5.56
CA ARG A 294 -7.55 -5.74 -6.37
C ARG A 294 -6.63 -4.53 -6.56
N TRP A 295 -5.40 -4.66 -6.11
CA TRP A 295 -4.37 -3.64 -6.22
C TRP A 295 -3.28 -4.10 -7.19
N PRO A 296 -3.46 -3.97 -8.52
CA PRO A 296 -2.47 -4.43 -9.51
C PRO A 296 -1.14 -3.71 -9.36
N HIS A 297 -1.18 -2.51 -8.83
CA HIS A 297 -0.04 -1.65 -8.54
C HIS A 297 -0.11 -1.26 -7.06
N GLY A 298 -0.03 -2.24 -6.17
CA GLY A 298 -0.11 -2.05 -4.72
C GLY A 298 1.18 -1.45 -4.15
N TYR A 299 1.93 -2.26 -3.42
CA TYR A 299 3.13 -1.79 -2.73
C TYR A 299 4.21 -1.30 -3.69
N SER A 300 4.88 -0.21 -3.29
CA SER A 300 6.07 0.33 -3.93
C SER A 300 7.17 -0.72 -3.97
N TYR A 301 7.97 -0.69 -5.03
CA TYR A 301 9.03 -1.68 -5.23
C TYR A 301 10.11 -1.53 -4.16
N SER A 302 10.50 -2.65 -3.54
CA SER A 302 11.68 -2.74 -2.71
C SER A 302 12.76 -3.54 -3.45
N TYR A 303 14.02 -3.19 -3.23
CA TYR A 303 15.15 -3.84 -3.91
C TYR A 303 15.44 -5.25 -3.36
N ASN A 304 16.07 -6.07 -4.20
CA ASN A 304 16.35 -7.48 -4.06
C ASN A 304 17.84 -7.78 -4.31
N PRO A 305 18.61 -8.17 -3.29
CA PRO A 305 20.05 -8.34 -3.44
C PRO A 305 20.45 -9.64 -4.17
N LEU A 306 19.48 -10.47 -4.60
CA LEU A 306 19.77 -11.67 -5.39
C LEU A 306 20.20 -11.35 -6.82
N ASP A 307 19.58 -10.33 -7.42
CA ASP A 307 19.74 -9.95 -8.82
C ASP A 307 20.00 -8.44 -9.02
N GLU A 308 20.05 -7.67 -7.93
CA GLU A 308 20.35 -6.25 -7.93
C GLU A 308 21.54 -5.93 -7.01
N PRO A 309 22.21 -4.78 -7.17
CA PRO A 309 23.29 -4.37 -6.29
C PRO A 309 22.86 -4.41 -4.82
N ALA A 310 23.58 -5.18 -4.00
CA ALA A 310 23.25 -5.35 -2.58
C ALA A 310 23.14 -4.01 -1.84
N LYS A 311 23.96 -3.01 -2.21
CA LYS A 311 23.87 -1.64 -1.67
C LYS A 311 22.51 -1.00 -1.88
N TRP A 312 21.78 -1.30 -2.96
CA TRP A 312 20.42 -0.77 -3.14
C TRP A 312 19.43 -1.40 -2.16
N ALA A 313 19.58 -2.68 -1.81
CA ALA A 313 18.71 -3.34 -0.86
C ALA A 313 19.02 -2.96 0.60
N TYR A 314 20.27 -2.61 0.90
CA TYR A 314 20.79 -2.53 2.27
C TYR A 314 21.25 -1.14 2.71
N SER A 315 21.30 -0.14 1.81
CA SER A 315 21.64 1.24 2.16
C SER A 315 20.95 2.27 1.24
N SER A 316 20.99 3.54 1.65
CA SER A 316 20.60 4.68 0.83
C SER A 316 21.79 5.23 0.05
N THR A 317 21.82 4.95 -1.25
CA THR A 317 22.84 5.45 -2.16
C THR A 317 22.20 6.32 -3.23
N ASP A 318 22.89 7.37 -3.67
CA ASP A 318 22.43 8.27 -4.76
C ASP A 318 22.21 7.57 -6.10
N GLU A 319 22.75 6.36 -6.26
CA GLU A 319 22.57 5.52 -7.45
C GLU A 319 21.24 4.76 -7.47
N ARG A 320 20.49 4.74 -6.37
CA ARG A 320 19.21 4.03 -6.30
C ARG A 320 18.25 4.61 -7.35
N PRO A 321 17.56 3.77 -8.14
CA PRO A 321 16.56 4.24 -9.09
C PRO A 321 15.51 5.18 -8.51
N CYS A 322 15.05 4.95 -7.27
CA CYS A 322 14.10 5.84 -6.61
C CYS A 322 14.67 7.26 -6.36
N ILE A 323 15.95 7.38 -6.01
CA ILE A 323 16.66 8.64 -5.77
C ILE A 323 17.01 9.35 -7.07
N VAL A 324 17.52 8.62 -8.07
CA VAL A 324 17.78 9.17 -9.41
C VAL A 324 16.49 9.67 -10.05
N GLY A 325 15.40 8.91 -9.89
CA GLY A 325 14.10 9.22 -10.44
C GLY A 325 13.44 10.44 -9.80
N SER A 326 13.60 10.64 -8.49
CA SER A 326 12.91 11.69 -7.73
C SER A 326 13.59 13.06 -7.75
N LYS A 327 14.72 13.22 -8.45
CA LYS A 327 15.45 14.50 -8.53
C LYS A 327 14.55 15.62 -9.09
N PRO A 328 14.61 16.84 -8.52
CA PRO A 328 13.93 18.00 -9.09
C PRO A 328 14.38 18.30 -10.52
N VAL A 329 13.45 18.83 -11.32
CA VAL A 329 13.72 19.44 -12.62
C VAL A 329 13.09 20.81 -12.62
N GLY A 330 13.90 21.86 -12.48
CA GLY A 330 13.43 23.23 -12.36
C GLY A 330 12.39 23.37 -11.23
N ARG A 331 11.18 23.78 -11.59
CA ARG A 331 10.03 23.99 -10.69
C ARG A 331 9.15 22.74 -10.51
N ILE A 332 9.60 21.58 -10.97
CA ILE A 332 8.90 20.29 -10.82
C ILE A 332 9.68 19.39 -9.86
N THR A 333 9.04 18.98 -8.77
CA THR A 333 9.58 17.98 -7.83
C THR A 333 8.72 16.72 -7.83
N ILE A 334 9.27 15.62 -7.32
CA ILE A 334 8.64 14.30 -7.37
C ILE A 334 8.58 13.72 -5.96
N ALA A 335 7.39 13.24 -5.58
CA ALA A 335 7.09 12.70 -4.25
C ALA A 335 6.41 11.33 -4.36
N ASN A 336 5.80 10.89 -3.25
CA ASN A 336 5.20 9.56 -3.00
C ASN A 336 6.21 8.53 -2.49
N SER A 337 5.68 7.48 -1.86
CA SER A 337 6.36 6.27 -1.38
C SER A 337 7.31 5.60 -2.40
N ASP A 338 7.06 5.75 -3.71
CA ASP A 338 7.98 5.25 -4.75
C ASP A 338 9.36 5.94 -4.69
N ALA A 339 9.43 7.21 -4.27
CA ALA A 339 10.68 7.96 -4.12
C ALA A 339 11.56 7.44 -2.98
N ALA A 340 10.97 6.72 -2.03
CA ALA A 340 11.69 6.03 -0.96
C ALA A 340 11.92 4.54 -1.22
N ALA A 341 11.39 3.97 -2.32
CA ALA A 341 11.36 2.51 -2.55
C ALA A 341 10.82 1.72 -1.34
N SER A 342 9.80 2.28 -0.68
CA SER A 342 9.20 1.75 0.55
C SER A 342 7.69 1.94 0.49
N PRO A 343 6.87 0.90 0.74
CA PRO A 343 5.41 1.03 0.67
C PRO A 343 4.76 1.67 1.90
N HIS A 344 5.55 2.17 2.85
CA HIS A 344 5.06 2.55 4.17
C HIS A 344 4.53 3.99 4.20
N THR A 345 3.61 4.25 5.14
CA THR A 345 2.94 5.55 5.27
C THR A 345 3.91 6.67 5.64
N ASP A 346 4.84 6.41 6.55
CA ASP A 346 5.89 7.36 6.95
C ASP A 346 6.82 7.71 5.78
N ALA A 347 7.13 6.74 4.91
CA ALA A 347 7.85 6.99 3.68
C ALA A 347 7.13 8.01 2.79
N ALA A 348 5.82 7.82 2.57
CA ALA A 348 5.03 8.77 1.78
C ALA A 348 5.01 10.18 2.40
N ILE A 349 4.93 10.29 3.73
CA ILE A 349 4.94 11.57 4.46
C ILE A 349 6.32 12.25 4.33
N ASN A 350 7.40 11.51 4.55
CA ASN A 350 8.77 12.03 4.46
C ASN A 350 9.08 12.53 3.04
N GLU A 351 8.68 11.76 2.01
CA GLU A 351 8.89 12.15 0.62
C GLU A 351 8.02 13.35 0.20
N ALA A 352 6.82 13.50 0.78
CA ALA A 352 6.01 14.70 0.60
C ALA A 352 6.69 15.93 1.22
N TYR A 353 7.21 15.79 2.44
CA TYR A 353 7.96 16.86 3.12
C TYR A 353 9.22 17.26 2.34
N ARG A 354 10.00 16.28 1.88
CA ARG A 354 11.19 16.50 1.03
C ARG A 354 10.82 17.27 -0.23
N ALA A 355 9.86 16.80 -1.01
CA ALA A 355 9.51 17.38 -2.29
C ALA A 355 8.91 18.80 -2.17
N VAL A 356 8.14 19.07 -1.11
CA VAL A 356 7.66 20.44 -0.81
C VAL A 356 8.82 21.34 -0.40
N SER A 357 9.75 20.85 0.43
CA SER A 357 10.95 21.60 0.82
C SER A 357 11.80 21.95 -0.41
N GLU A 358 11.97 21.03 -1.35
CA GLU A 358 12.66 21.29 -2.62
C GLU A 358 11.98 22.40 -3.42
N VAL A 359 10.64 22.42 -3.51
CA VAL A 359 9.90 23.50 -4.18
C VAL A 359 10.14 24.86 -3.52
N LEU A 360 10.13 24.91 -2.19
CA LEU A 360 10.28 26.16 -1.43
C LEU A 360 11.70 26.75 -1.48
N HIS A 361 12.71 25.92 -1.80
CA HIS A 361 14.11 26.35 -1.90
C HIS A 361 14.64 26.37 -3.35
N ALA A 362 13.78 26.17 -4.35
CA ALA A 362 14.12 26.13 -5.78
C ALA A 362 14.30 27.51 -6.43
#